data_AF-A0A7C6TGN9-F1
#
_entry.id   AF-A0A7C6TGN9-F1
#
_cell.length_a   1.000
_cell.length_b   1.000
_cell.length_c   1.000
_cell.angle_alpha   90.00
_cell.angle_beta   90.00
_cell.angle_gamma   90.00
#
_symmetry.space_group_name_H-M   'P 1'
#
loop_
_entity.id
_entity.type
_entity.pdbx_description
1 polymer ?
#
loop_
_entity_poly.entity_id
_entity_poly.type
_entity_poly.pdbx_seq_one_letter_code
_entity_poly.pdbx_strand_id
1 'polypeptide(L)'
;MPLYYRLADYARYRERVGDATYLDLTRRTDSARIPQVWDHLREVVDAYGAPWVLQILTKDAAGVLERGASDLRRLRDAGTTITLQLTVTGLAGTVWEPLVPPNGLRRAVPLIDLIGGPDHVTWRYDPIIPTVHDADRYRRLAAEAADLGIRRGVINYLAPPGRYRRVDARIPSLLLGWAEGTPRGVPRYDAGWQQRVARELVDLAGEVGISLACCAESAPLAGLVPGLGRAACGDHAWFAALSGRHPPSAKGRGSRTGCGCAPYFDLGNYGLWSRCHRCAYCYAG
;
A
#
# COMPACT_ATOMS: atom_id res chain seq x y z
N MET A 1 21.96 5.81 -5.02
CA MET A 1 22.19 5.29 -3.66
C MET A 1 20.96 4.50 -3.25
N PRO A 2 21.10 3.28 -2.68
CA PRO A 2 19.96 2.63 -2.06
C PRO A 2 19.46 3.55 -0.94
N LEU A 3 18.16 3.81 -0.91
CA LEU A 3 17.55 4.57 0.17
C LEU A 3 17.53 3.64 1.38
N TYR A 4 18.48 3.84 2.28
CA TYR A 4 18.53 3.16 3.57
C TYR A 4 18.11 4.13 4.67
N TYR A 5 17.45 3.61 5.69
CA TYR A 5 17.15 4.35 6.90
C TYR A 5 18.44 4.87 7.55
N ARG A 6 18.43 6.16 7.91
CA ARG A 6 19.44 6.81 8.75
C ARG A 6 18.73 7.89 9.56
N LEU A 7 18.88 7.87 10.88
CA LEU A 7 18.24 8.86 11.76
C LEU A 7 18.56 10.31 11.36
N ALA A 8 19.79 10.59 10.95
CA ALA A 8 20.22 11.92 10.49
C ALA A 8 19.43 12.45 9.27
N ASP A 9 18.91 11.57 8.41
CA ASP A 9 18.06 11.98 7.28
C ASP A 9 16.66 12.40 7.75
N TYR A 10 16.19 11.91 8.90
CA TYR A 10 14.91 12.33 9.48
C TYR A 10 14.94 13.78 9.98
N ALA A 11 16.05 14.24 10.55
CA ALA A 11 16.21 15.64 10.97
C ALA A 11 15.95 16.61 9.80
N ARG A 12 16.61 16.36 8.66
CA ARG A 12 16.43 17.13 7.41
C ARG A 12 15.02 17.02 6.85
N TYR A 13 14.42 15.84 6.96
CA TYR A 13 13.02 15.64 6.57
C TYR A 13 12.10 16.52 7.42
N ARG A 14 12.27 16.52 8.75
CA ARG A 14 11.47 17.30 9.70
C ARG A 14 11.60 18.80 9.47
N GLU A 15 12.81 19.31 9.24
CA GLU A 15 13.04 20.72 8.89
C GLU A 15 12.23 21.15 7.66
N ARG A 16 12.10 20.25 6.66
CA ARG A 16 11.36 20.52 5.43
C ARG A 16 9.84 20.47 5.61
N VAL A 17 9.34 19.56 6.45
CA VAL A 17 7.88 19.34 6.59
C VAL A 17 7.25 20.04 7.79
N GLY A 18 8.05 20.57 8.71
CA GLY A 18 7.56 21.18 9.94
C GLY A 18 6.70 20.19 10.74
N ASP A 19 5.49 20.61 11.10
CA ASP A 19 4.54 19.80 11.87
C ASP A 19 3.83 18.72 11.05
N ALA A 20 3.96 18.72 9.72
CA ALA A 20 3.37 17.72 8.84
C ALA A 20 4.21 16.43 8.78
N THR A 21 4.72 15.96 9.92
CA THR A 21 5.57 14.76 10.00
C THR A 21 4.77 13.50 9.70
N TYR A 22 5.09 12.86 8.59
CA TYR A 22 4.49 11.61 8.12
C TYR A 22 5.57 10.53 8.03
N LEU A 23 5.50 9.56 8.95
CA LEU A 23 6.28 8.34 8.91
C LEU A 23 5.52 7.24 8.16
N ASP A 24 6.19 6.56 7.24
CA ASP A 24 5.70 5.32 6.67
C ASP A 24 6.47 4.16 7.33
N LEU A 25 5.73 3.27 8.02
CA LEU A 25 6.33 2.18 8.78
C LEU A 25 7.07 1.19 7.87
N THR A 26 6.77 1.21 6.57
CA THR A 26 7.68 0.84 5.47
C THR A 26 6.86 0.67 4.19
N ARG A 27 7.34 1.22 3.07
CA ARG A 27 6.80 0.87 1.72
C ARG A 27 7.70 -0.10 0.98
N ARG A 28 8.79 -0.51 1.61
CA ARG A 28 9.90 -1.26 1.00
C ARG A 28 9.95 -2.71 1.47
N THR A 29 9.28 -2.98 2.58
CA THR A 29 9.17 -4.28 3.24
C THR A 29 7.77 -4.40 3.84
N ASP A 30 7.58 -5.29 4.81
CA ASP A 30 6.34 -5.40 5.57
C ASP A 30 6.69 -5.39 7.07
N SER A 31 6.06 -4.50 7.84
CA SER A 31 6.31 -4.34 9.27
C SER A 31 5.86 -5.55 10.10
N ALA A 32 5.03 -6.42 9.55
CA ALA A 32 4.69 -7.72 10.13
C ALA A 32 5.85 -8.73 10.04
N ARG A 33 6.84 -8.49 9.17
CA ARG A 33 7.93 -9.45 8.88
C ARG A 33 9.31 -8.94 9.25
N ILE A 34 9.51 -7.62 9.27
CA ILE A 34 10.83 -6.99 9.48
C ILE A 34 10.82 -6.22 10.81
N PRO A 35 11.29 -6.82 11.93
CA PRO A 35 11.32 -6.16 13.24
C PRO A 35 12.09 -4.83 13.25
N GLN A 36 13.13 -4.73 12.42
CA GLN A 36 14.01 -3.55 12.35
C GLN A 36 13.24 -2.25 12.08
N VAL A 37 12.10 -2.28 11.38
CA VAL A 37 11.33 -1.05 11.13
C VAL A 37 10.68 -0.49 12.40
N TRP A 38 10.40 -1.34 13.39
CA TRP A 38 9.92 -0.93 14.71
C TRP A 38 11.06 -0.37 15.56
N ASP A 39 12.28 -0.89 15.42
CA ASP A 39 13.47 -0.31 16.05
C ASP A 39 13.72 1.11 15.54
N HIS A 40 13.65 1.31 14.22
CA HIS A 40 13.76 2.62 13.59
C HIS A 40 12.64 3.58 14.01
N LEU A 41 11.40 3.08 14.13
CA LEU A 41 10.27 3.88 14.63
C LEU A 41 10.57 4.40 16.04
N ARG A 42 10.99 3.51 16.94
CA ARG A 42 11.34 3.87 18.33
C ARG A 42 12.49 4.86 18.37
N GLU A 43 13.55 4.65 17.58
CA GLU A 43 14.68 5.58 17.50
C GLU A 43 14.25 6.99 17.06
N VAL A 44 13.38 7.09 16.03
CA VAL A 44 12.83 8.39 15.59
C VAL A 44 11.97 9.04 16.68
N VAL A 45 11.08 8.27 17.30
CA VAL A 45 10.14 8.78 18.31
C VAL A 45 10.85 9.21 19.58
N ASP A 46 11.84 8.46 20.04
CA ASP A 46 12.60 8.78 21.25
C ASP A 46 13.52 9.99 21.02
N ALA A 47 14.05 10.18 19.80
CA ALA A 47 14.90 11.33 19.47
C ALA A 47 14.13 12.62 19.16
N TYR A 48 12.95 12.51 18.54
CA TYR A 48 12.26 13.67 17.96
C TYR A 48 10.80 13.86 18.38
N GLY A 49 10.24 12.92 19.13
CA GLY A 49 8.84 12.89 19.52
C GLY A 49 7.93 12.17 18.51
N ALA A 50 6.66 12.02 18.88
CA ALA A 50 5.66 11.35 18.07
C ALA A 50 5.35 12.14 16.77
N PRO A 51 5.21 11.48 15.61
CA PRO A 51 4.88 12.15 14.36
C PRO A 51 3.41 12.59 14.33
N TRP A 52 3.05 13.45 13.38
CA TRP A 52 1.65 13.74 13.08
C TRP A 52 0.92 12.49 12.57
N VAL A 53 1.54 11.77 11.62
CA VAL A 53 0.97 10.56 11.01
C VAL A 53 1.95 9.40 11.01
N LEU A 54 1.46 8.21 11.34
CA LEU A 54 2.10 6.94 11.03
C LEU A 54 1.23 6.15 10.05
N GLN A 55 1.72 5.92 8.83
CA GLN A 55 1.08 5.02 7.86
C GLN A 55 1.69 3.62 7.96
N ILE A 56 0.85 2.61 8.07
CA ILE A 56 1.23 1.21 7.96
C ILE A 56 0.82 0.71 6.58
N LEU A 57 1.73 0.04 5.87
CA LEU A 57 1.43 -0.73 4.65
C LEU A 57 1.77 -2.20 4.92
N THR A 58 0.79 -3.09 4.84
CA THR A 58 1.00 -4.51 5.14
C THR A 58 0.04 -5.43 4.39
N LYS A 59 0.43 -6.70 4.30
CA LYS A 59 -0.43 -7.83 3.95
C LYS A 59 -0.78 -8.73 5.14
N ASP A 60 -0.25 -8.42 6.32
CA ASP A 60 -0.37 -9.22 7.54
C ASP A 60 -0.62 -8.31 8.74
N ALA A 61 -1.84 -7.76 8.81
CA ALA A 61 -2.27 -6.89 9.89
C ALA A 61 -2.16 -7.56 11.29
N ALA A 62 -2.36 -8.88 11.37
CA ALA A 62 -2.20 -9.62 12.61
C ALA A 62 -0.74 -9.63 13.08
N GLY A 63 0.22 -9.86 12.17
CA GLY A 63 1.64 -9.79 12.49
C GLY A 63 2.13 -8.38 12.82
N VAL A 64 1.52 -7.33 12.24
CA VAL A 64 1.76 -5.94 12.68
C VAL A 64 1.33 -5.76 14.14
N LEU A 65 0.13 -6.22 14.49
CA LEU A 65 -0.42 -6.09 15.83
C LEU A 65 0.42 -6.86 16.86
N GLU A 66 0.80 -8.10 16.54
CA GLU A 66 1.64 -8.94 17.40
C GLU A 66 2.96 -8.24 17.78
N ARG A 67 3.57 -7.52 16.83
CA ARG A 67 4.88 -6.89 17.04
C ARG A 67 4.82 -5.52 17.66
N GLY A 68 3.80 -4.73 17.31
CA GLY A 68 3.82 -3.29 17.52
C GLY A 68 2.64 -2.73 18.30
N ALA A 69 1.75 -3.55 18.85
CA ALA A 69 0.57 -3.05 19.56
C ALA A 69 0.91 -2.04 20.67
N SER A 70 2.02 -2.24 21.41
CA SER A 70 2.49 -1.30 22.43
C SER A 70 2.91 0.04 21.84
N ASP A 71 3.69 0.04 20.75
CA ASP A 71 4.16 1.26 20.09
C ASP A 71 3.00 2.03 19.47
N LEU A 72 2.06 1.33 18.82
CA LEU A 72 0.88 1.95 18.23
C LEU A 72 -0.03 2.60 19.29
N ARG A 73 -0.24 1.96 20.45
CA ARG A 73 -0.99 2.58 21.56
C ARG A 73 -0.26 3.82 22.08
N ARG A 74 1.04 3.72 22.36
CA ARG A 74 1.86 4.86 22.83
C ARG A 74 1.77 6.05 21.86
N LEU A 75 1.83 5.80 20.56
CA LEU A 75 1.72 6.84 19.54
C LEU A 75 0.33 7.48 19.49
N ARG A 76 -0.72 6.66 19.54
CA ARG A 76 -2.10 7.16 19.55
C ARG A 76 -2.37 8.01 20.80
N ASP A 77 -1.90 7.57 21.96
CA ASP A 77 -2.02 8.31 23.23
C ASP A 77 -1.24 9.64 23.19
N ALA A 78 -0.17 9.71 22.39
CA ALA A 78 0.58 10.94 22.11
C ALA A 78 -0.04 11.82 20.99
N GLY A 79 -1.21 11.44 20.45
CA GLY A 79 -1.92 12.19 19.42
C GLY A 79 -1.47 11.94 17.98
N THR A 80 -0.67 10.90 17.73
CA THR A 80 -0.38 10.46 16.35
C THR A 80 -1.60 9.83 15.71
N THR A 81 -1.94 10.28 14.51
CA THR A 81 -2.95 9.62 13.68
C THR A 81 -2.32 8.42 12.97
N ILE A 82 -2.87 7.24 13.20
CA ILE A 82 -2.37 5.99 12.61
C ILE A 82 -3.30 5.58 11.49
N THR A 83 -2.76 5.26 10.33
CA THR A 83 -3.53 4.84 9.16
C THR A 83 -3.01 3.52 8.61
N LEU A 84 -3.86 2.78 7.90
CA LEU A 84 -3.55 1.46 7.35
C LEU A 84 -3.85 1.39 5.85
N GLN A 85 -2.82 1.06 5.08
CA GLN A 85 -2.91 0.59 3.70
C GLN A 85 -2.87 -0.95 3.72
N LEU A 86 -4.04 -1.58 3.70
CA LEU A 86 -4.16 -3.03 3.83
C LEU A 86 -4.22 -3.69 2.44
N THR A 87 -3.20 -4.45 2.08
CA THR A 87 -3.18 -5.17 0.79
C THR A 87 -3.77 -6.56 0.93
N VAL A 88 -4.90 -6.81 0.27
CA VAL A 88 -5.57 -8.12 0.19
C VAL A 88 -6.01 -8.34 -1.25
N THR A 89 -5.34 -9.25 -1.93
CA THR A 89 -5.56 -9.61 -3.36
C THR A 89 -6.36 -10.90 -3.54
N GLY A 90 -6.54 -11.65 -2.45
CA GLY A 90 -7.07 -13.02 -2.48
C GLY A 90 -6.10 -14.05 -3.07
N LEU A 91 -4.79 -13.75 -3.09
CA LEU A 91 -3.74 -14.66 -3.57
C LEU A 91 -2.89 -15.27 -2.44
N ALA A 92 -3.25 -15.02 -1.18
CA ALA A 92 -2.54 -15.55 -0.01
C ALA A 92 -2.34 -17.07 -0.10
N GLY A 93 -1.10 -17.52 0.14
CA GLY A 93 -0.71 -18.94 0.07
C GLY A 93 -0.50 -19.49 -1.34
N THR A 94 -0.79 -18.73 -2.39
CA THR A 94 -0.49 -19.13 -3.78
C THR A 94 0.98 -18.87 -4.13
N VAL A 95 1.42 -19.30 -5.31
CA VAL A 95 2.75 -18.99 -5.85
C VAL A 95 3.03 -17.48 -5.95
N TRP A 96 1.99 -16.64 -6.03
CA TRP A 96 2.11 -15.19 -6.10
C TRP A 96 2.39 -14.55 -4.74
N GLU A 97 1.88 -15.14 -3.65
CA GLU A 97 1.94 -14.61 -2.28
C GLU A 97 2.12 -15.74 -1.25
N PRO A 98 3.23 -16.49 -1.32
CA PRO A 98 3.36 -17.79 -0.66
C PRO A 98 3.35 -17.72 0.87
N LEU A 99 3.80 -16.62 1.46
CA LEU A 99 3.89 -16.44 2.91
C LEU A 99 2.91 -15.41 3.46
N VAL A 100 1.99 -14.91 2.64
CA VAL A 100 0.92 -14.01 3.10
C VAL A 100 -0.14 -14.86 3.80
N PRO A 101 -0.58 -14.50 5.02
CA PRO A 101 -1.63 -15.24 5.70
C PRO A 101 -3.00 -15.09 5.00
N PRO A 102 -3.85 -16.13 5.01
CA PRO A 102 -5.20 -16.04 4.47
C PRO A 102 -6.11 -15.16 5.33
N ASN A 103 -7.27 -14.79 4.79
CA ASN A 103 -8.32 -14.02 5.47
C ASN A 103 -7.86 -12.65 5.97
N GLY A 104 -7.07 -11.93 5.16
CA GLY A 104 -6.40 -10.69 5.57
C GLY A 104 -7.35 -9.58 6.06
N LEU A 105 -8.53 -9.43 5.47
CA LEU A 105 -9.55 -8.45 5.88
C LEU A 105 -10.09 -8.78 7.28
N ARG A 106 -10.66 -9.97 7.46
CA ARG A 106 -11.10 -10.45 8.79
C ARG A 106 -10.02 -10.39 9.86
N ARG A 107 -8.77 -10.76 9.52
CA ARG A 107 -7.64 -10.73 10.47
C ARG A 107 -7.16 -9.31 10.80
N ALA A 108 -7.55 -8.30 10.03
CA ALA A 108 -7.20 -6.92 10.30
C ALA A 108 -8.10 -6.24 11.33
N VAL A 109 -9.29 -6.79 11.63
CA VAL A 109 -10.27 -6.16 12.54
C VAL A 109 -9.65 -5.65 13.85
N PRO A 110 -8.86 -6.43 14.61
CA PRO A 110 -8.28 -5.94 15.86
C PRO A 110 -7.28 -4.78 15.67
N LEU A 111 -6.57 -4.73 14.52
CA LEU A 111 -5.71 -3.60 14.20
C LEU A 111 -6.54 -2.38 13.78
N ILE A 112 -7.60 -2.58 13.00
CA ILE A 112 -8.53 -1.52 12.58
C ILE A 112 -9.13 -0.84 13.81
N ASP A 113 -9.60 -1.63 14.79
CA ASP A 113 -10.14 -1.11 16.05
C ASP A 113 -9.07 -0.33 16.84
N LEU A 114 -7.83 -0.83 16.87
CA LEU A 114 -6.73 -0.17 17.58
C LEU A 114 -6.39 1.20 16.96
N ILE A 115 -6.41 1.34 15.63
CA ILE A 115 -5.94 2.57 14.97
C ILE A 115 -7.01 3.66 14.86
N GLY A 116 -8.26 3.38 15.21
CA GLY A 116 -9.35 4.37 15.19
C GLY A 116 -10.55 4.00 14.33
N GLY A 117 -10.60 2.77 13.79
CA GLY A 117 -11.73 2.27 13.00
C GLY A 117 -11.50 2.31 11.48
N PRO A 118 -12.51 1.92 10.69
CA PRO A 118 -12.35 1.65 9.27
C PRO A 118 -12.06 2.89 8.40
N ASP A 119 -12.38 4.09 8.86
CA ASP A 119 -12.05 5.34 8.16
C ASP A 119 -10.53 5.60 8.08
N HIS A 120 -9.76 4.94 8.95
CA HIS A 120 -8.29 4.94 8.94
C HIS A 120 -7.70 3.95 7.94
N VAL A 121 -8.54 3.22 7.19
CA VAL A 121 -8.13 2.12 6.31
C VAL A 121 -8.35 2.47 4.85
N THR A 122 -7.35 2.17 4.02
CA THR A 122 -7.48 2.03 2.58
C THR A 122 -7.19 0.59 2.20
N TRP A 123 -8.17 -0.10 1.62
CA TRP A 123 -7.96 -1.43 1.07
C TRP A 123 -7.22 -1.34 -0.27
N ARG A 124 -6.26 -2.23 -0.49
CA ARG A 124 -5.47 -2.30 -1.73
C ARG A 124 -5.66 -3.64 -2.41
N TYR A 125 -6.24 -3.60 -3.60
CA TYR A 125 -6.23 -4.71 -4.55
C TYR A 125 -5.11 -4.46 -5.56
N ASP A 126 -3.87 -4.66 -5.10
CA ASP A 126 -2.64 -4.36 -5.84
C ASP A 126 -1.59 -5.47 -5.64
N PRO A 127 -1.07 -6.08 -6.73
CA PRO A 127 -1.37 -5.79 -8.13
C PRO A 127 -2.53 -6.62 -8.67
N ILE A 128 -3.24 -6.05 -9.65
CA ILE A 128 -4.05 -6.79 -10.60
C ILE A 128 -3.09 -7.46 -11.59
N ILE A 129 -3.17 -8.79 -11.69
CA ILE A 129 -2.27 -9.61 -12.50
C ILE A 129 -3.06 -10.17 -13.70
N PRO A 130 -2.56 -10.03 -14.94
CA PRO A 130 -3.19 -10.61 -16.13
C PRO A 130 -3.38 -12.12 -15.98
N THR A 131 -4.48 -12.65 -16.54
CA THR A 131 -4.89 -14.08 -16.49
C THR A 131 -5.11 -14.68 -15.09
N VAL A 132 -4.70 -13.97 -14.04
CA VAL A 132 -4.86 -14.34 -12.64
C VAL A 132 -5.99 -13.56 -12.00
N HIS A 133 -6.22 -12.31 -12.43
CA HIS A 133 -7.35 -11.50 -12.00
C HIS A 133 -8.68 -12.22 -12.27
N ASP A 134 -9.61 -12.06 -11.33
CA ASP A 134 -10.92 -12.70 -11.31
C ASP A 134 -11.91 -11.71 -10.68
N ALA A 135 -12.96 -11.37 -11.43
CA ALA A 135 -13.95 -10.38 -11.05
C ALA A 135 -14.79 -10.86 -9.85
N ASP A 136 -15.11 -12.15 -9.78
CA ASP A 136 -15.89 -12.70 -8.67
C ASP A 136 -15.10 -12.67 -7.35
N ARG A 137 -13.81 -12.99 -7.39
CA ARG A 137 -12.92 -12.80 -6.23
C ARG A 137 -12.85 -11.34 -5.81
N TYR A 138 -12.74 -10.41 -6.77
CA TYR A 138 -12.75 -8.99 -6.44
C TYR A 138 -14.06 -8.57 -5.77
N ARG A 139 -15.20 -8.94 -6.35
CA ARG A 139 -16.55 -8.66 -5.83
C ARG A 139 -16.69 -9.16 -4.38
N ARG A 140 -16.26 -10.39 -4.09
CA ARG A 140 -16.28 -10.95 -2.72
C ARG A 140 -15.41 -10.16 -1.75
N LEU A 141 -14.19 -9.79 -2.14
CA LEU A 141 -13.28 -9.02 -1.30
C LEU A 141 -13.77 -7.58 -1.08
N ALA A 142 -14.38 -6.96 -2.10
CA ALA A 142 -14.95 -5.63 -2.00
C ALA A 142 -16.14 -5.63 -1.04
N ALA A 143 -17.02 -6.64 -1.12
CA ALA A 143 -18.11 -6.83 -0.17
C ALA A 143 -17.57 -7.02 1.26
N GLU A 144 -16.58 -7.91 1.46
CA GLU A 144 -15.96 -8.12 2.78
C GLU A 144 -15.32 -6.82 3.33
N ALA A 145 -14.64 -6.03 2.49
CA ALA A 145 -14.07 -4.76 2.92
C ALA A 145 -15.15 -3.74 3.30
N ALA A 146 -16.23 -3.66 2.52
CA ALA A 146 -17.37 -2.77 2.78
C ALA A 146 -18.13 -3.16 4.06
N ASP A 147 -18.29 -4.46 4.33
CA ASP A 147 -18.90 -4.99 5.56
C ASP A 147 -18.10 -4.60 6.82
N LEU A 148 -16.78 -4.43 6.68
CA LEU A 148 -15.92 -3.87 7.74
C LEU A 148 -16.00 -2.34 7.83
N GLY A 149 -16.79 -1.68 6.98
CA GLY A 149 -16.94 -0.23 6.92
C GLY A 149 -15.86 0.49 6.09
N ILE A 150 -14.96 -0.23 5.41
CA ILE A 150 -13.89 0.38 4.61
C ILE A 150 -14.49 0.97 3.33
N ARG A 151 -14.28 2.26 3.09
CA ARG A 151 -14.82 2.98 1.91
C ARG A 151 -13.77 3.45 0.90
N ARG A 152 -12.48 3.35 1.24
CA ARG A 152 -11.37 3.75 0.36
C ARG A 152 -10.69 2.52 -0.23
N GLY A 153 -10.66 2.42 -1.55
CA GLY A 153 -9.97 1.37 -2.28
C GLY A 153 -8.89 1.92 -3.21
N VAL A 154 -7.77 1.22 -3.31
CA VAL A 154 -6.72 1.49 -4.28
C VAL A 154 -6.46 0.25 -5.12
N ILE A 155 -6.44 0.46 -6.43
CA ILE A 155 -6.01 -0.55 -7.40
C ILE A 155 -4.71 -0.11 -8.05
N ASN A 156 -3.95 -1.09 -8.50
CA ASN A 156 -2.84 -0.89 -9.39
C ASN A 156 -2.56 -2.22 -10.10
N TYR A 157 -1.83 -2.15 -11.20
CA TYR A 157 -1.56 -3.34 -11.99
C TYR A 157 -0.12 -3.81 -11.83
N LEU A 158 0.11 -5.08 -12.18
CA LEU A 158 1.45 -5.63 -12.27
C LEU A 158 2.30 -4.73 -13.19
N ALA A 159 3.49 -4.36 -12.71
CA ALA A 159 4.42 -3.56 -13.48
C ALA A 159 4.78 -4.26 -14.81
N PRO A 160 4.98 -3.53 -15.91
CA PRO A 160 5.34 -4.15 -17.18
C PRO A 160 6.75 -4.78 -17.14
N PRO A 161 7.04 -5.76 -18.02
CA PRO A 161 8.38 -6.33 -18.16
C PRO A 161 9.45 -5.25 -18.35
N GLY A 162 10.63 -5.46 -17.76
CA GLY A 162 11.76 -4.52 -17.84
C GLY A 162 11.69 -3.33 -16.88
N ARG A 163 10.55 -3.10 -16.20
CA ARG A 163 10.43 -2.07 -15.17
C ARG A 163 11.29 -2.38 -13.95
N TYR A 164 11.29 -3.64 -13.51
CA TYR A 164 11.97 -4.08 -12.30
C TYR A 164 12.68 -5.42 -12.54
N ARG A 165 14.00 -5.37 -12.71
CA ARG A 165 14.85 -6.56 -12.94
C ARG A 165 14.61 -7.72 -11.97
N ARG A 166 14.32 -7.44 -10.69
CA ARG A 166 14.05 -8.48 -9.68
C ARG A 166 12.71 -9.19 -9.90
N VAL A 167 11.72 -8.47 -10.41
CA VAL A 167 10.42 -9.03 -10.80
C VAL A 167 10.57 -9.83 -12.09
N ASP A 168 11.33 -9.31 -13.05
CA ASP A 168 11.64 -10.00 -14.32
C ASP A 168 12.37 -11.33 -14.12
N ALA A 169 13.12 -11.49 -13.02
CA ALA A 169 13.79 -12.75 -12.69
C ALA A 169 12.85 -13.82 -12.09
N ARG A 170 11.64 -13.44 -11.66
CA ARG A 170 10.72 -14.32 -10.89
C ARG A 170 9.42 -14.62 -11.62
N ILE A 171 8.93 -13.69 -12.42
CA ILE A 171 7.63 -13.80 -13.11
C ILE A 171 7.63 -14.68 -14.38
N PRO A 172 8.72 -14.85 -15.17
CA PRO A 172 8.64 -15.56 -16.45
C PRO A 172 8.05 -16.97 -16.37
N SER A 173 8.29 -17.71 -15.28
CA SER A 173 7.72 -19.05 -15.07
C SER A 173 6.28 -19.05 -14.57
N LEU A 174 5.74 -17.90 -14.16
CA LEU A 174 4.40 -17.75 -13.58
C LEU A 174 3.41 -17.10 -14.53
N LEU A 175 3.89 -16.30 -15.48
CA LEU A 175 3.05 -15.57 -16.43
C LEU A 175 3.54 -15.78 -17.85
N LEU A 176 2.81 -16.61 -18.60
CA LEU A 176 3.12 -16.91 -19.99
C LEU A 176 3.13 -15.61 -20.83
N GLY A 177 4.16 -15.46 -21.66
CA GLY A 177 4.33 -14.27 -22.50
C GLY A 177 4.92 -13.04 -21.79
N TRP A 178 5.48 -13.20 -20.58
CA TRP A 178 6.18 -12.11 -19.88
C TRP A 178 7.38 -11.56 -20.66
N ALA A 179 8.25 -12.42 -21.19
CA ALA A 179 9.47 -12.00 -21.88
C ALA A 179 9.27 -11.77 -23.38
N GLU A 180 8.48 -12.62 -24.03
CA GLU A 180 8.35 -12.68 -25.50
C GLU A 180 7.11 -11.93 -26.02
N GLY A 181 6.34 -11.33 -25.12
CA GLY A 181 5.01 -10.79 -25.39
C GLY A 181 3.94 -11.89 -25.41
N THR A 182 2.68 -11.49 -25.26
CA THR A 182 1.57 -12.44 -25.20
C THR A 182 1.35 -13.10 -26.58
N PRO A 183 1.30 -14.45 -26.68
CA PRO A 183 1.02 -15.15 -27.94
C PRO A 183 -0.32 -14.74 -28.57
N ARG A 184 -0.49 -15.01 -29.87
CA ARG A 184 -1.74 -14.76 -30.58
C ARG A 184 -2.88 -15.59 -29.95
N GLY A 185 -4.00 -14.95 -29.60
CA GLY A 185 -5.16 -15.62 -28.97
C GLY A 185 -5.15 -15.60 -27.44
N VAL A 186 -4.09 -15.13 -26.78
CA VAL A 186 -4.05 -14.93 -25.33
C VAL A 186 -4.37 -13.46 -25.02
N PRO A 187 -5.21 -13.15 -24.00
CA PRO A 187 -5.51 -11.77 -23.63
C PRO A 187 -4.24 -10.96 -23.35
N ARG A 188 -4.02 -9.89 -24.12
CA ARG A 188 -2.90 -8.97 -23.92
C ARG A 188 -3.16 -8.09 -22.71
N TYR A 189 -2.12 -7.92 -21.91
CA TYR A 189 -2.10 -6.95 -20.83
C TYR A 189 -1.68 -5.57 -21.35
N ASP A 190 -2.53 -4.98 -22.19
CA ASP A 190 -2.33 -3.66 -22.78
C ASP A 190 -3.20 -2.59 -22.11
N ALA A 191 -3.08 -1.35 -22.60
CA ALA A 191 -3.86 -0.22 -22.10
C ALA A 191 -5.38 -0.44 -22.23
N GLY A 192 -5.83 -1.17 -23.27
CA GLY A 192 -7.24 -1.49 -23.48
C GLY A 192 -7.75 -2.48 -22.44
N TRP A 193 -6.97 -3.50 -22.10
CA TRP A 193 -7.30 -4.41 -20.99
C TRP A 193 -7.32 -3.68 -19.64
N GLN A 194 -6.31 -2.84 -19.36
CA GLN A 194 -6.28 -2.04 -18.14
C GLN A 194 -7.50 -1.12 -18.01
N GLN A 195 -7.95 -0.50 -19.10
CA GLN A 195 -9.13 0.35 -19.08
C GLN A 195 -10.42 -0.45 -18.85
N ARG A 196 -10.55 -1.64 -19.48
CA ARG A 196 -11.73 -2.52 -19.29
C ARG A 196 -11.81 -3.04 -17.86
N VAL A 197 -10.72 -3.58 -17.33
CA VAL A 197 -10.67 -4.08 -15.94
C VAL A 197 -10.91 -2.93 -14.97
N ALA A 198 -10.29 -1.76 -15.17
CA ALA A 198 -10.53 -0.62 -14.28
C ALA A 198 -12.00 -0.19 -14.24
N ARG A 199 -12.73 -0.20 -15.38
CA ARG A 199 -14.18 0.06 -15.40
C ARG A 199 -14.95 -0.98 -14.60
N GLU A 200 -14.69 -2.26 -14.87
CA GLU A 200 -15.31 -3.37 -14.14
C GLU A 200 -15.11 -3.22 -12.63
N LEU A 201 -13.88 -2.93 -12.18
CA LEU A 201 -13.61 -2.77 -10.75
C LEU A 201 -14.29 -1.54 -10.14
N VAL A 202 -14.37 -0.42 -10.88
CA VAL A 202 -15.10 0.78 -10.42
C VAL A 202 -16.58 0.47 -10.23
N ASP A 203 -17.20 -0.23 -11.19
CA ASP A 203 -18.61 -0.60 -11.10
C ASP A 203 -18.85 -1.52 -9.88
N LEU A 204 -18.04 -2.58 -9.75
CA LEU A 204 -18.11 -3.53 -8.64
C LEU A 204 -17.88 -2.89 -7.27
N ALA A 205 -16.93 -1.97 -7.16
CA ALA A 205 -16.66 -1.25 -5.91
C ALA A 205 -17.78 -0.27 -5.57
N GLY A 206 -18.33 0.40 -6.59
CA GLY A 206 -19.45 1.34 -6.45
C GLY A 206 -20.71 0.66 -5.91
N GLU A 207 -21.00 -0.57 -6.33
CA GLU A 207 -22.14 -1.36 -5.82
C GLU A 207 -22.13 -1.55 -4.30
N VAL A 208 -20.94 -1.57 -3.67
CA VAL A 208 -20.76 -1.72 -2.22
C VAL A 208 -20.29 -0.42 -1.54
N GLY A 209 -20.30 0.70 -2.26
CA GLY A 209 -19.96 2.03 -1.74
C GLY A 209 -18.47 2.25 -1.46
N ILE A 210 -17.57 1.53 -2.14
CA ILE A 210 -16.13 1.76 -2.10
C ILE A 210 -15.73 2.69 -3.25
N SER A 211 -15.07 3.80 -2.91
CA SER A 211 -14.45 4.68 -3.92
C SER A 211 -13.08 4.14 -4.31
N LEU A 212 -12.83 3.98 -5.62
CA LEU A 212 -11.54 3.51 -6.13
C LEU A 212 -10.65 4.64 -6.63
N ALA A 213 -9.35 4.45 -6.40
CA ALA A 213 -8.32 5.25 -7.01
C ALA A 213 -7.18 4.38 -7.56
N CYS A 214 -6.51 4.83 -8.61
CA CYS A 214 -5.36 4.12 -9.18
C CYS A 214 -4.02 4.76 -8.78
N CYS A 215 -3.02 3.93 -8.47
CA CYS A 215 -1.66 4.38 -8.15
C CYS A 215 -0.99 5.14 -9.33
N ALA A 216 0.10 5.83 -9.03
CA ALA A 216 0.80 6.75 -9.94
C ALA A 216 1.18 6.12 -11.30
N GLU A 217 1.59 4.85 -11.32
CA GLU A 217 1.90 4.13 -12.56
C GLU A 217 0.72 3.99 -13.51
N SER A 218 -0.49 3.97 -12.96
CA SER A 218 -1.74 3.85 -13.70
C SER A 218 -2.54 5.15 -13.68
N ALA A 219 -1.94 6.26 -13.24
CA ALA A 219 -2.59 7.55 -13.13
C ALA A 219 -3.23 8.09 -14.42
N PRO A 220 -2.77 7.75 -15.66
CA PRO A 220 -3.51 8.07 -16.87
C PRO A 220 -4.94 7.49 -16.91
N LEU A 221 -5.18 6.33 -16.28
CA LEU A 221 -6.49 5.68 -16.26
C LEU A 221 -7.57 6.52 -15.56
N ALA A 222 -7.19 7.31 -14.54
CA ALA A 222 -8.14 8.19 -13.85
C ALA A 222 -8.75 9.26 -14.77
N GLY A 223 -8.10 9.60 -15.89
CA GLY A 223 -8.67 10.47 -16.93
C GLY A 223 -9.49 9.74 -17.99
N LEU A 224 -9.47 8.41 -17.99
CA LEU A 224 -10.03 7.55 -19.04
C LEU A 224 -11.19 6.65 -18.55
N VAL A 225 -11.33 6.51 -17.24
CA VAL A 225 -12.31 5.65 -16.57
C VAL A 225 -13.12 6.52 -15.60
N PRO A 226 -14.38 6.85 -15.93
CA PRO A 226 -15.27 7.55 -15.01
C PRO A 226 -15.36 6.83 -13.67
N GLY A 227 -15.37 7.57 -12.56
CA GLY A 227 -15.41 7.02 -11.20
C GLY A 227 -14.06 6.55 -10.64
N LEU A 228 -13.00 6.48 -11.45
CA LEU A 228 -11.66 6.14 -10.97
C LEU A 228 -10.87 7.40 -10.57
N GLY A 229 -10.54 7.52 -9.30
CA GLY A 229 -9.70 8.60 -8.77
C GLY A 229 -8.20 8.40 -9.01
N ARG A 230 -7.42 9.44 -8.68
CA ARG A 230 -5.95 9.34 -8.58
C ARG A 230 -5.57 9.03 -7.14
N ALA A 231 -4.81 7.96 -6.91
CA ALA A 231 -4.47 7.56 -5.55
C ALA A 231 -3.36 8.45 -4.96
N ALA A 232 -3.60 8.87 -3.72
CA ALA A 232 -2.58 9.33 -2.79
C ALA A 232 -2.59 8.37 -1.60
N CYS A 233 -1.70 7.37 -1.57
CA CYS A 233 -1.67 6.40 -0.47
C CYS A 233 -1.34 7.05 0.89
N GLY A 234 -0.60 8.16 0.87
CA GLY A 234 -0.44 9.06 2.02
C GLY A 234 -1.06 10.41 1.69
N ASP A 235 -2.38 10.49 1.77
CA ASP A 235 -3.18 11.64 1.37
C ASP A 235 -3.23 12.68 2.51
N HIS A 236 -2.67 13.87 2.27
CA HIS A 236 -2.63 14.94 3.27
C HIS A 236 -4.03 15.39 3.70
N ALA A 237 -4.99 15.46 2.77
CA ALA A 237 -6.35 15.90 3.09
C ALA A 237 -7.06 14.87 3.97
N TRP A 238 -6.87 13.58 3.65
CA TRP A 238 -7.39 12.48 4.47
C TRP A 238 -6.74 12.46 5.86
N PHE A 239 -5.42 12.61 5.95
CA PHE A 239 -4.71 12.72 7.23
C PHE A 239 -5.18 13.91 8.07
N ALA A 240 -5.44 15.05 7.43
CA ALA A 240 -5.95 16.22 8.12
C ALA A 240 -7.37 16.01 8.65
N ALA A 241 -8.24 15.39 7.85
CA ALA A 241 -9.59 15.04 8.26
C ALA A 241 -9.60 14.06 9.45
N LEU A 242 -8.78 13.01 9.41
CA LEU A 242 -8.69 12.01 10.49
C LEU A 242 -8.08 12.58 11.78
N SER A 243 -7.07 13.43 11.65
CA SER A 243 -6.34 13.96 12.80
C SER A 243 -6.99 15.17 13.47
N GLY A 244 -7.93 15.84 12.79
CA GLY A 244 -8.44 17.15 13.19
C GLY A 244 -7.38 18.26 13.15
N ARG A 245 -6.20 18.00 12.57
CA ARG A 245 -5.08 18.94 12.45
C ARG A 245 -4.80 19.24 10.99
N HIS A 246 -4.48 20.49 10.68
CA HIS A 246 -4.19 20.94 9.31
C HIS A 246 -2.81 21.60 9.22
N PRO A 247 -1.70 20.87 9.50
CA PRO A 247 -0.38 21.44 9.32
C PRO A 247 -0.16 21.84 7.85
N PRO A 248 0.66 22.86 7.57
CA PRO A 248 0.93 23.27 6.19
C PRO A 248 1.54 22.12 5.37
N SER A 249 0.96 21.84 4.20
CA SER A 249 1.51 20.84 3.30
C SER A 249 2.83 21.32 2.72
N ALA A 250 3.93 20.65 3.06
CA ALA A 250 5.21 20.92 2.43
C ALA A 250 5.21 20.54 0.95
N LYS A 251 5.84 21.38 0.13
CA LYS A 251 6.09 21.06 -1.28
C LYS A 251 7.11 19.92 -1.35
N GLY A 252 6.78 18.87 -2.10
CA GLY A 252 7.71 17.77 -2.34
C GLY A 252 7.35 16.98 -3.57
N ARG A 253 8.34 16.31 -4.15
CA ARG A 253 8.10 15.31 -5.19
C ARG A 253 7.66 14.02 -4.50
N GLY A 254 6.55 13.45 -4.94
CA GLY A 254 6.15 12.10 -4.54
C GLY A 254 7.22 11.06 -4.93
N SER A 255 7.03 9.82 -4.47
CA SER A 255 8.01 8.73 -4.69
C SER A 255 8.29 8.39 -6.16
N ARG A 256 7.39 8.80 -7.06
CA ARG A 256 7.49 8.64 -8.51
C ARG A 256 6.64 9.70 -9.22
N THR A 257 6.88 9.91 -10.52
CA THR A 257 6.10 10.86 -11.35
C THR A 257 4.61 10.55 -11.26
N GLY A 258 3.79 11.57 -11.01
CA GLY A 258 2.33 11.43 -10.87
C GLY A 258 1.84 10.95 -9.51
N CYS A 259 2.73 10.69 -8.54
CA CYS A 259 2.35 10.30 -7.18
C CYS A 259 1.88 11.50 -6.36
N GLY A 260 0.65 11.43 -5.84
CA GLY A 260 0.05 12.46 -5.00
C GLY A 260 0.27 12.30 -3.49
N CYS A 261 1.14 11.36 -3.06
CA CYS A 261 1.41 11.19 -1.63
C CYS A 261 2.13 12.41 -1.05
N ALA A 262 1.77 12.80 0.17
CA ALA A 262 2.49 13.78 0.96
C ALA A 262 3.96 13.36 1.17
N PRO A 263 4.89 14.30 1.37
CA PRO A 263 6.28 13.98 1.68
C PRO A 263 6.37 13.13 2.95
N TYR A 264 7.01 11.97 2.84
CA TYR A 264 7.10 11.00 3.94
C TYR A 264 8.54 10.58 4.21
N PHE A 265 8.75 10.03 5.40
CA PHE A 265 10.00 9.35 5.77
C PHE A 265 9.74 7.85 5.91
N ASP A 266 10.44 7.04 5.13
CA ASP A 266 10.27 5.58 5.10
C ASP A 266 11.23 4.92 6.10
N LEU A 267 10.69 4.13 7.03
CA LEU A 267 11.47 3.41 8.03
C LEU A 267 12.05 2.09 7.51
N GLY A 268 11.75 1.72 6.27
CA GLY A 268 12.17 0.48 5.65
C GLY A 268 13.42 0.58 4.76
N ASN A 269 13.97 -0.60 4.48
CA ASN A 269 15.13 -0.80 3.61
C ASN A 269 14.78 -1.76 2.48
N TYR A 270 15.29 -1.50 1.27
CA TYR A 270 15.20 -2.45 0.16
C TYR A 270 16.07 -3.70 0.43
N GLY A 271 15.81 -4.80 -0.29
CA GLY A 271 16.71 -5.98 -0.27
C GLY A 271 16.34 -7.09 0.71
N LEU A 272 15.15 -7.06 1.29
CA LEU A 272 14.71 -8.02 2.32
C LEU A 272 13.63 -9.00 1.82
N TRP A 273 13.54 -9.24 0.50
CA TRP A 273 12.50 -10.10 -0.10
C TRP A 273 12.35 -11.47 0.58
N SER A 274 13.49 -12.16 0.77
CA SER A 274 13.55 -13.53 1.29
C SER A 274 13.07 -13.66 2.73
N ARG A 275 13.14 -12.56 3.51
CA ARG A 275 12.68 -12.47 4.90
C ARG A 275 11.25 -11.95 5.03
N CYS A 276 10.70 -11.37 3.96
CA CYS A 276 9.35 -10.83 3.90
C CYS A 276 8.35 -11.92 3.46
N HIS A 277 7.32 -11.55 2.70
CA HIS A 277 6.26 -12.44 2.23
C HIS A 277 6.61 -13.24 0.97
N ARG A 278 7.79 -12.98 0.37
CA ARG A 278 8.27 -13.61 -0.88
C ARG A 278 7.30 -13.51 -2.06
N CYS A 279 6.49 -12.44 -2.13
CA CYS A 279 5.57 -12.26 -3.25
C CYS A 279 6.33 -12.13 -4.58
N ALA A 280 5.87 -12.82 -5.63
CA ALA A 280 6.59 -12.91 -6.90
C ALA A 280 6.76 -11.53 -7.59
N TYR A 281 5.76 -10.67 -7.44
CA TYR A 281 5.72 -9.33 -8.01
C TYR A 281 6.40 -8.24 -7.15
N CYS A 282 6.96 -8.60 -5.99
CA CYS A 282 7.56 -7.61 -5.09
C CYS A 282 8.89 -7.09 -5.65
N TYR A 283 8.91 -5.81 -6.03
CA TYR A 283 10.10 -5.11 -6.51
C TYR A 283 10.98 -4.55 -5.39
N ALA A 284 10.43 -4.37 -4.18
CA ALA A 284 11.14 -3.73 -3.08
C ALA A 284 12.09 -4.68 -2.33
N GLY A 285 11.86 -5.98 -2.51
CA GLY A 285 12.65 -7.02 -1.90
C GLY A 285 13.93 -7.35 -2.65
#